data_AF-A0A3D2RMX7-F1
#
_entry.id   AF-A0A3D2RMX7-F1
#
_cell.length_a   1.000
_cell.length_b   1.000
_cell.length_c   1.000
_cell.angle_alpha   90.00
_cell.angle_beta   90.00
_cell.angle_gamma   90.00
#
_symmetry.space_group_name_H-M   'P 1'
#
loop_
_entity.id
_entity.type
_entity.pdbx_description
1 polymer ?
#
loop_
_entity_poly.entity_id
_entity_poly.type
_entity_poly.pdbx_seq_one_letter_code
_entity_poly.pdbx_strand_id
1 'polypeptide(L)'
;GATDASNNEKLLSLVKGVPEVERTARFRCVIAVVTPGGEAETTSAVWEGYIVDEPRGKNGFGYDPLFFSPEHGATSAELPPAKKNRVSHRGQALRAAKSIILDILSD
;
A
#
# COMPACT_ATOMS: atom_id res chain seq x y z
N GLY A 1 18.60 0.57 10.93
CA GLY A 1 17.73 -0.22 10.04
C GLY A 1 18.07 0.07 8.59
N ALA A 2 17.58 -0.72 7.64
CA ALA A 2 17.74 -0.47 6.20
C ALA A 2 16.98 0.80 5.75
N THR A 3 17.48 1.50 4.74
CA THR A 3 16.80 2.64 4.11
C THR A 3 15.83 2.16 3.03
N ASP A 4 14.85 2.98 2.65
CA ASP A 4 13.94 2.70 1.53
C ASP A 4 14.71 2.40 0.24
N ALA A 5 15.76 3.17 -0.04
CA ALA A 5 16.64 2.95 -1.19
C ALA A 5 17.30 1.56 -1.16
N SER A 6 17.89 1.17 -0.01
CA SER A 6 18.53 -0.16 0.11
C SER A 6 17.53 -1.32 0.00
N ASN A 7 16.29 -1.12 0.46
CA ASN A 7 15.23 -2.11 0.29
C ASN A 7 14.77 -2.22 -1.17
N ASN A 8 14.66 -1.09 -1.88
CA ASN A 8 14.33 -1.05 -3.30
C ASN A 8 15.42 -1.72 -4.15
N GLU A 9 16.70 -1.43 -3.89
CA GLU A 9 17.83 -2.09 -4.55
C GLU A 9 17.81 -3.60 -4.33
N LYS A 10 17.56 -4.03 -3.08
CA LYS A 10 17.42 -5.45 -2.76
C LYS A 10 16.26 -6.08 -3.53
N LEU A 11 15.09 -5.45 -3.55
CA LEU A 11 13.92 -5.96 -4.28
C LEU A 11 14.23 -6.12 -5.77
N LEU A 12 14.81 -5.10 -6.41
CA LEU A 12 15.21 -5.14 -7.82
C LEU A 12 16.22 -6.25 -8.10
N SER A 13 17.17 -6.50 -7.18
CA SER A 13 18.11 -7.60 -7.32
C SER A 13 17.44 -8.97 -7.29
N LEU A 14 16.40 -9.14 -6.45
CA LEU A 14 15.67 -10.40 -6.27
C LEU A 14 14.74 -10.70 -7.45
N VAL A 15 14.20 -9.68 -8.12
CA VAL A 15 13.31 -9.85 -9.29
C VAL A 15 14.05 -9.71 -10.62
N LYS A 16 15.38 -9.57 -10.60
CA LYS A 16 16.20 -9.45 -11.80
C LYS A 16 16.02 -10.69 -12.69
N GLY A 17 15.63 -10.47 -13.95
CA GLY A 17 15.40 -11.54 -14.92
C GLY A 17 14.01 -12.21 -14.84
N VAL A 18 13.19 -11.89 -13.83
CA VAL A 18 11.80 -12.34 -13.77
C VAL A 18 10.99 -11.57 -14.83
N PRO A 19 10.19 -12.22 -15.69
CA PRO A 19 9.32 -11.52 -16.65
C PRO A 19 8.34 -10.55 -15.95
N GLU A 20 8.05 -9.39 -16.54
CA GLU A 20 7.15 -8.38 -15.94
C GLU A 20 5.79 -8.96 -15.53
N VAL A 21 5.23 -9.84 -16.37
CA VAL A 21 3.96 -10.54 -16.14
C VAL A 21 3.97 -11.43 -14.88
N GLU A 22 5.15 -11.85 -14.41
CA GLU A 22 5.34 -12.66 -13.20
C GLU A 22 5.68 -11.81 -11.97
N ARG A 23 5.96 -10.50 -12.13
CA ARG A 23 6.30 -9.58 -11.03
C ARG A 23 5.08 -8.99 -10.34
N THR A 24 3.97 -9.73 -10.30
CA THR A 24 2.76 -9.29 -9.59
C THR A 24 3.08 -9.00 -8.12
N ALA A 25 2.47 -7.95 -7.57
CA ALA A 25 2.68 -7.52 -6.20
C ALA A 25 1.41 -6.88 -5.64
N ARG A 26 1.32 -6.80 -4.31
CA ARG A 26 0.27 -6.04 -3.66
C ARG A 26 0.78 -5.34 -2.42
N PHE A 27 0.29 -4.14 -2.20
CA PHE A 27 0.28 -3.59 -0.86
C PHE A 27 -0.94 -4.08 -0.09
N ARG A 28 -0.78 -4.37 1.21
CA ARG A 28 -1.86 -4.77 2.11
C ARG A 28 -1.87 -3.89 3.35
N CYS A 29 -3.04 -3.40 3.74
CA CYS A 29 -3.25 -2.75 5.03
C CYS A 29 -4.23 -3.60 5.83
N VAL A 30 -3.93 -3.81 7.12
CA VAL A 30 -4.88 -4.32 8.11
C VAL A 30 -4.91 -3.32 9.26
N ILE A 31 -6.09 -2.87 9.66
CA ILE A 31 -6.29 -1.97 10.81
C ILE A 31 -7.11 -2.72 11.83
N ALA A 32 -6.61 -2.78 13.07
CA ALA A 32 -7.36 -3.27 14.22
C ALA A 32 -7.93 -2.07 14.99
N VAL A 33 -9.21 -2.12 15.30
CA VAL A 33 -9.90 -1.20 16.21
C VAL A 33 -10.18 -1.98 17.49
N VAL A 34 -9.65 -1.51 18.62
CA VAL A 34 -9.75 -2.20 19.91
C VAL A 34 -10.41 -1.27 20.92
N THR A 35 -11.50 -1.72 21.53
CA THR A 35 -12.21 -0.98 22.58
C THR A 35 -11.50 -1.13 23.93
N PRO A 36 -11.75 -0.25 24.91
CA PRO A 36 -11.25 -0.44 26.28
C PRO A 36 -11.74 -1.73 26.94
N GLY A 37 -12.89 -2.26 26.50
CA GLY A 37 -13.43 -3.56 26.95
C GLY A 37 -12.65 -4.76 26.40
N GLY A 38 -11.75 -4.53 25.43
CA GLY A 38 -10.96 -5.58 24.79
C GLY A 38 -11.62 -6.21 23.58
N GLU A 39 -12.81 -5.74 23.15
CA GLU A 39 -13.35 -6.14 21.85
C GLU A 39 -12.45 -5.61 20.74
N ALA A 40 -12.21 -6.44 19.72
CA ALA A 40 -11.36 -6.09 18.61
C ALA A 40 -12.03 -6.45 17.29
N GLU A 41 -12.09 -5.48 16.40
CA GLU A 41 -12.48 -5.69 15.00
C GLU A 41 -11.34 -5.33 14.08
N THR A 42 -11.27 -5.99 12.93
CA THR A 42 -10.23 -5.73 11.93
C THR A 42 -10.82 -5.41 10.59
N THR A 43 -10.20 -4.46 9.90
CA THR A 43 -10.46 -4.17 8.50
C THR A 43 -9.22 -4.45 7.70
N SER A 44 -9.38 -4.82 6.44
CA SER A 44 -8.24 -4.97 5.54
C SER A 44 -8.57 -4.50 4.14
N ALA A 45 -7.54 -4.07 3.43
CA ALA A 45 -7.63 -3.76 2.02
C ALA A 45 -6.31 -4.09 1.32
N VAL A 46 -6.42 -4.36 0.02
CA VAL A 46 -5.29 -4.64 -0.87
C VAL A 46 -5.25 -3.62 -1.99
N TRP A 47 -4.06 -3.34 -2.48
CA TRP A 47 -3.84 -2.61 -3.72
C TRP A 47 -2.95 -3.47 -4.60
N GLU A 48 -3.55 -4.02 -5.65
CA GLU A 48 -2.90 -4.92 -6.59
C GLU A 48 -2.10 -4.13 -7.63
N GLY A 49 -0.95 -4.67 -8.03
CA GLY A 49 -0.04 -4.04 -8.97
C GLY A 49 1.09 -4.98 -9.36
N TYR A 50 2.21 -4.41 -9.82
CA TYR A 50 3.40 -5.17 -10.14
C TYR A 50 4.68 -4.35 -9.91
N ILE A 51 5.82 -5.04 -9.85
CA ILE A 51 7.12 -4.42 -9.60
C ILE A 51 7.79 -4.03 -10.92
N VAL A 52 8.11 -2.75 -11.06
CA VAL A 52 8.86 -2.22 -12.21
C VAL A 52 10.36 -2.46 -12.05
N ASP A 53 11.09 -2.38 -13.14
CA ASP A 53 12.54 -2.59 -13.22
C ASP A 53 13.38 -1.41 -12.73
N GLU A 54 12.82 -0.19 -12.74
CA GLU A 54 13.47 1.01 -12.23
C GLU A 54 12.53 1.92 -11.41
N PRO A 55 13.04 2.62 -10.39
CA PRO A 55 12.25 3.57 -9.60
C PRO A 55 11.68 4.70 -10.46
N ARG A 56 10.36 4.96 -10.35
CA ARG A 56 9.70 6.10 -10.98
C ARG A 56 8.92 6.92 -9.97
N GLY A 57 8.91 8.24 -10.14
CA GLY A 57 8.24 9.16 -9.23
C GLY A 57 9.06 9.54 -8.00
N LYS A 58 8.53 10.49 -7.23
CA LYS A 58 9.23 11.14 -6.10
C LYS A 58 8.38 11.35 -4.86
N ASN A 59 7.09 10.99 -4.92
CA ASN A 59 6.19 11.10 -3.79
C ASN A 59 6.21 9.80 -2.97
N GLY A 60 5.70 9.86 -1.75
CA GLY A 60 5.52 8.66 -0.93
C GLY A 60 6.82 8.18 -0.27
N PHE A 61 6.91 6.88 -0.03
CA PHE A 61 7.98 6.23 0.74
C PHE A 61 8.05 4.72 0.44
N GLY A 62 9.07 4.05 0.98
CA GLY A 62 9.24 2.61 0.84
C GLY A 62 9.33 2.16 -0.62
N TYR A 63 8.50 1.18 -0.98
CA TYR A 63 8.45 0.58 -2.32
C TYR A 63 7.56 1.34 -3.32
N ASP A 64 7.03 2.52 -2.94
CA ASP A 64 6.16 3.29 -3.84
C ASP A 64 6.75 3.57 -5.23
N PRO A 65 8.06 3.87 -5.38
CA PRO A 65 8.64 4.09 -6.70
C PRO A 65 8.73 2.85 -7.59
N LEU A 66 8.59 1.65 -6.99
CA LEU A 66 8.67 0.37 -7.68
C LEU A 66 7.31 -0.30 -7.86
N PHE A 67 6.29 0.12 -7.13
CA PHE A 67 4.95 -0.44 -7.21
C PHE A 67 4.13 0.28 -8.28
N PHE A 68 3.88 -0.38 -9.41
CA PHE A 68 3.03 0.12 -10.49
C PHE A 68 1.58 -0.29 -10.32
N SER A 69 0.66 0.67 -10.48
CA SER A 69 -0.79 0.47 -10.43
C SER A 69 -1.36 0.45 -11.85
N PRO A 70 -1.75 -0.71 -12.40
CA PRO A 70 -2.36 -0.81 -13.73
C PRO A 70 -3.59 0.09 -13.88
N GLU A 71 -4.42 0.17 -12.84
CA GLU A 71 -5.63 1.02 -12.80
C GLU A 71 -5.33 2.51 -13.01
N HIS A 72 -4.10 2.95 -12.74
CA HIS A 72 -3.71 4.37 -12.80
C HIS A 72 -2.59 4.65 -13.79
N GLY A 73 -2.06 3.63 -14.45
CA GLY A 73 -0.98 3.76 -15.44
C GLY A 73 0.29 4.42 -14.88
N ALA A 74 0.55 4.29 -13.57
CA ALA A 74 1.62 5.00 -12.87
C ALA A 74 2.09 4.22 -11.64
N THR A 75 3.33 4.48 -11.18
CA THR A 75 3.77 4.02 -9.87
C THR A 75 3.08 4.78 -8.75
N SER A 76 3.03 4.19 -7.56
CA SER A 76 2.46 4.85 -6.37
C SER A 76 3.17 6.18 -6.07
N ALA A 77 4.48 6.27 -6.34
CA ALA A 77 5.28 7.50 -6.14
C ALA A 77 5.08 8.57 -7.23
N GLU A 78 4.51 8.22 -8.38
CA GLU A 78 4.12 9.18 -9.43
C GLU A 78 2.77 9.82 -9.13
N LEU A 79 1.92 9.18 -8.33
CA LEU A 79 0.61 9.72 -7.96
C LEU A 79 0.74 10.92 -7.01
N PRO A 80 -0.09 11.97 -7.18
CA PRO A 80 -0.21 13.03 -6.19
C PRO A 80 -0.63 12.46 -4.82
N PRO A 81 -0.12 12.98 -3.69
CA PRO A 81 -0.44 12.46 -2.36
C PRO A 81 -1.94 12.34 -2.07
N ALA A 82 -2.75 13.31 -2.49
CA ALA A 82 -4.20 13.27 -2.32
C ALA A 82 -4.87 12.12 -3.09
N LYS A 83 -4.43 11.84 -4.33
CA LYS A 83 -4.93 10.71 -5.13
C LYS A 83 -4.52 9.40 -4.48
N LYS A 84 -3.24 9.25 -4.09
CA LYS A 84 -2.73 8.06 -3.41
C LYS A 84 -3.50 7.76 -2.11
N ASN A 85 -3.75 8.77 -1.28
CA ASN A 85 -4.51 8.61 -0.04
C ASN A 85 -5.96 8.15 -0.28
N ARG A 86 -6.55 8.49 -1.43
CA ARG A 86 -7.89 8.03 -1.79
C ARG A 86 -7.89 6.57 -2.25
N VAL A 87 -6.94 6.17 -3.10
CA VAL A 87 -6.99 4.88 -3.81
C VAL A 87 -6.20 3.76 -3.15
N SER A 88 -5.21 4.08 -2.31
CA SER A 88 -4.33 3.07 -1.71
C SER A 88 -5.02 2.13 -0.72
N HIS A 89 -4.45 0.94 -0.55
CA HIS A 89 -4.77 -0.04 0.50
C HIS A 89 -4.99 0.61 1.87
N ARG A 90 -4.10 1.50 2.32
CA ARG A 90 -4.24 2.21 3.60
C ARG A 90 -5.47 3.12 3.62
N GLY A 91 -5.69 3.88 2.55
CA GLY A 91 -6.85 4.77 2.44
C GLY A 91 -8.18 4.01 2.47
N GLN A 92 -8.24 2.87 1.78
CA GLN A 92 -9.40 1.98 1.76
C GLN A 92 -9.66 1.36 3.14
N ALA A 93 -8.64 0.74 3.75
CA ALA A 93 -8.77 0.13 5.08
C ALA A 93 -9.18 1.16 6.14
N LEU A 94 -8.62 2.38 6.10
CA LEU A 94 -8.96 3.42 7.07
C LEU A 94 -10.41 3.91 6.94
N ARG A 95 -10.94 3.98 5.71
CA ARG A 95 -12.37 4.30 5.51
C ARG A 95 -13.28 3.21 6.06
N ALA A 96 -12.90 1.94 5.89
CA ALA A 96 -13.63 0.83 6.50
C ALA A 96 -13.57 0.91 8.04
N ALA A 97 -12.38 1.15 8.60
CA ALA A 97 -12.19 1.30 10.05
C ALA A 97 -12.99 2.48 10.63
N LYS A 98 -13.14 3.57 9.87
CA LYS A 98 -13.98 4.70 10.27
C LYS A 98 -15.44 4.28 10.50
N SER A 99 -15.99 3.35 9.71
CA SER A 99 -17.36 2.86 9.93
C SER A 99 -17.49 2.19 11.30
N ILE A 100 -16.60 1.24 11.58
CA ILE A 100 -16.55 0.52 12.87
C ILE A 100 -16.44 1.50 14.04
N ILE A 101 -15.56 2.50 13.92
CA ILE A 101 -15.40 3.52 14.97
C ILE A 101 -16.70 4.31 15.18
N LEU A 102 -17.40 4.68 14.12
CA LEU A 102 -18.66 5.42 14.25
C LEU A 102 -19.76 4.55 14.85
N ASP A 103 -19.81 3.27 14.52
CA ASP A 103 -20.77 2.31 15.09
C ASP A 103 -20.52 2.17 16.60
N ILE A 104 -19.27 1.93 17.02
CA ILE A 104 -18.86 1.86 18.44
C ILE A 104 -19.18 3.14 19.21
N LEU A 105 -19.02 4.32 18.59
CA LEU A 105 -19.28 5.61 19.25
C LEU A 105 -20.76 5.99 19.29
N SER A 106 -21.61 5.28 18.54
CA SER A 106 -23.06 5.52 18.50
C SER A 106 -23.82 4.65 19.50
N ASP A 107 -23.16 3.64 20.07
CA ASP A 107 -23.63 2.79 21.18
C ASP A 107 -23.38 3.45 22.55
#